data_AF-A0A930A804-F1
#
_entry.id   AF-A0A930A804-F1
#
_cell.length_a   1.000
_cell.length_b   1.000
_cell.length_c   1.000
_cell.angle_alpha   90.00
_cell.angle_beta   90.00
_cell.angle_gamma   90.00
#
_symmetry.space_group_name_H-M   'P 1'
#
loop_
_entity.id
_entity.type
_entity.pdbx_description
1 polymer ?
#
loop_
_entity_poly.entity_id
_entity_poly.type
_entity_poly.pdbx_seq_one_letter_code
_entity_poly.pdbx_strand_id
1 'polypeptide(L)'
;MASIRKLMLFPITLILSVLIAVLRFVVGISSIILRILMLLCMIGAIGSIVSKEMDLLIGTTILAFLFSPFGIEKFAVWILGCMSHFNESIKNL
;
A
#
# COMPACT_ATOMS: atom_id res chain seq x y z
N MET A 1 -39.58 11.41 0.08
CA MET A 1 -38.94 10.90 1.32
C MET A 1 -37.46 10.50 1.18
N ALA A 2 -36.87 10.44 -0.03
CA ALA A 2 -35.48 9.99 -0.20
C ALA A 2 -34.38 11.03 0.18
N SER A 3 -34.72 12.32 0.27
CA SER A 3 -33.71 13.38 0.38
C SER A 3 -33.15 13.59 1.80
N ILE A 4 -33.90 13.25 2.85
CA ILE A 4 -33.49 13.50 4.25
C ILE A 4 -32.48 12.45 4.76
N ARG A 5 -32.61 11.19 4.32
CA ARG A 5 -31.68 10.11 4.69
C ARG A 5 -30.27 10.35 4.14
N LYS A 6 -30.17 10.82 2.90
CA LYS A 6 -28.88 11.20 2.29
C LYS A 6 -28.21 12.35 3.05
N LEU A 7 -28.99 13.29 3.61
CA LEU A 7 -28.45 14.41 4.39
C LEU A 7 -27.84 13.96 5.74
N MET A 8 -28.41 12.94 6.39
CA MET A 8 -27.84 12.36 7.62
C MET A 8 -26.66 11.41 7.36
N LEU A 9 -26.63 10.70 6.22
CA LEU A 9 -25.51 9.81 5.85
C LEU A 9 -24.33 10.54 5.20
N PHE A 10 -24.55 11.77 4.72
CA PHE A 10 -23.53 12.63 4.14
C PHE A 10 -22.30 12.84 5.06
N PRO A 11 -22.44 13.24 6.34
CA PRO A 11 -21.28 13.42 7.22
C PRO A 11 -20.50 12.12 7.45
N ILE A 12 -21.18 10.97 7.54
CA ILE A 12 -20.55 9.66 7.74
C ILE A 12 -19.70 9.26 6.53
N THR A 13 -20.28 9.37 5.33
CA THR A 13 -19.56 9.09 4.08
C THR A 13 -18.41 10.07 3.83
N LEU A 14 -18.55 11.33 4.28
CA LEU A 14 -17.48 12.32 4.22
C LEU A 14 -16.27 11.89 5.07
N ILE A 15 -16.50 11.53 6.34
CA ILE A 15 -15.44 11.07 7.25
C ILE A 15 -14.74 9.84 6.69
N LEU A 16 -15.51 8.87 6.20
CA LEU A 16 -14.96 7.63 5.65
C LEU A 16 -14.15 7.89 4.37
N SER A 17 -14.61 8.79 3.51
CA SER A 17 -13.89 9.20 2.30
C SER A 17 -12.57 9.90 2.63
N VAL A 18 -12.55 10.79 3.63
CA VAL A 18 -11.32 11.44 4.10
C VAL A 18 -10.34 10.39 4.65
N LEU A 19 -10.83 9.44 5.46
CA LEU A 19 -10.00 8.36 6.00
C LEU A 19 -9.39 7.49 4.90
N ILE A 20 -10.17 7.13 3.89
CA ILE A 20 -9.70 6.37 2.71
C ILE A 20 -8.63 7.16 1.94
N ALA A 21 -8.81 8.47 1.78
CA ALA A 21 -7.84 9.33 1.11
C ALA A 21 -6.49 9.38 1.87
N VAL A 22 -6.53 9.48 3.19
CA VAL A 22 -5.33 9.45 4.04
C VAL A 22 -4.63 8.08 3.96
N LEU A 23 -5.37 6.96 4.06
CA LEU A 23 -4.78 5.63 3.89
C LEU A 23 -4.17 5.47 2.49
N ARG A 24 -4.85 5.95 1.44
CA ARG A 24 -4.30 5.93 0.06
C ARG A 24 -3.01 6.70 -0.04
N PHE A 25 -2.93 7.86 0.61
CA PHE A 25 -1.72 8.67 0.64
C PHE A 25 -0.56 7.94 1.31
N VAL A 26 -0.80 7.35 2.49
CA VAL A 26 0.21 6.56 3.22
C VAL A 26 0.67 5.37 2.38
N VAL A 27 -0.26 4.61 1.77
CA VAL A 27 0.07 3.49 0.90
C VAL A 27 0.85 3.93 -0.35
N GLY A 28 0.50 5.09 -0.92
CA GLY A 28 1.23 5.69 -2.04
C GLY A 28 2.68 6.02 -1.68
N ILE A 29 2.91 6.65 -0.53
CA ILE A 29 4.27 6.95 -0.03
C ILE A 29 5.05 5.65 0.21
N SER A 30 4.44 4.68 0.89
CA SER A 30 5.07 3.39 1.17
C SER A 30 5.47 2.67 -0.11
N SER A 31 4.63 2.71 -1.15
CA SER A 31 4.94 2.10 -2.44
C SER A 31 6.15 2.74 -3.13
N ILE A 32 6.29 4.07 -3.04
CA ILE A 32 7.46 4.77 -3.59
C ILE A 32 8.73 4.33 -2.83
N ILE A 33 8.66 4.26 -1.49
CA ILE A 33 9.79 3.85 -0.64
C ILE A 33 10.21 2.41 -0.97
N LEU A 34 9.27 1.48 -1.04
CA LEU A 34 9.52 0.07 -1.35
C LEU A 34 10.08 -0.11 -2.77
N ARG A 35 9.62 0.69 -3.75
CA ARG A 35 10.19 0.70 -5.12
C ARG A 35 11.65 1.18 -5.14
N ILE A 36 11.99 2.22 -4.38
CA ILE A 36 13.38 2.69 -4.25
C ILE A 36 14.24 1.62 -3.56
N LEU A 37 13.70 1.00 -2.52
CA LEU A 37 14.39 -0.06 -1.77
C LEU A 37 14.64 -1.30 -2.63
N MET A 38 13.70 -1.64 -3.52
CA MET A 38 13.85 -2.71 -4.51
C MET A 38 15.00 -2.42 -5.50
N LEU A 39 15.13 -1.17 -5.98
CA LEU A 39 16.25 -0.76 -6.81
C LEU A 39 17.59 -0.89 -6.07
N LEU A 40 17.64 -0.46 -4.81
CA LEU A 40 18.83 -0.58 -3.98
C LEU A 40 19.22 -2.04 -3.74
N CYS A 41 18.24 -2.92 -3.52
CA CYS A 41 18.47 -4.36 -3.42
C CYS A 41 18.97 -4.99 -4.71
N MET A 42 18.47 -4.57 -5.89
CA MET A 42 18.99 -5.03 -7.17
C MET A 42 20.47 -4.65 -7.35
N ILE A 43 20.84 -3.41 -7.00
CA ILE A 43 22.24 -2.96 -7.06
C ILE A 43 23.10 -3.76 -6.08
N GLY A 44 22.61 -4.00 -4.85
CA GLY A 44 23.30 -4.81 -3.85
C GLY A 44 23.50 -6.26 -4.29
N ALA A 45 22.48 -6.88 -4.89
CA ALA A 45 22.58 -8.24 -5.41
C ALA A 45 23.61 -8.33 -6.56
N ILE A 46 23.59 -7.37 -7.50
CA ILE A 46 24.59 -7.31 -8.59
C ILE A 46 26.00 -7.11 -8.03
N GLY A 47 26.17 -6.20 -7.06
CA GLY A 47 27.46 -5.96 -6.40
C GLY A 47 27.99 -7.20 -5.68
N SER A 48 27.11 -7.94 -5.01
CA SER A 48 27.47 -9.18 -4.33
C SER A 48 27.95 -10.29 -5.29
N ILE A 49 27.31 -10.42 -6.46
CA ILE A 49 27.73 -11.36 -7.52
C ILE A 49 29.14 -11.01 -8.03
N VAL A 50 29.44 -9.72 -8.19
CA VAL A 50 30.77 -9.25 -8.63
C VAL A 50 31.84 -9.52 -7.58
N SER A 51 31.53 -9.30 -6.29
CA SER A 51 32.45 -9.53 -5.18
C SER A 51 32.65 -11.01 -4.83
N LYS A 52 31.84 -11.94 -5.39
CA LYS A 52 31.88 -13.40 -5.10
C LYS A 52 31.64 -13.76 -3.62
N GLU A 53 31.11 -12.83 -2.84
CA GLU A 53 30.83 -12.99 -1.41
C GLU A 53 29.41 -13.54 -1.20
N MET A 54 29.32 -14.85 -0.96
CA MET A 54 28.04 -15.54 -0.79
C MET A 54 27.23 -15.04 0.41
N ASP A 55 27.88 -14.58 1.48
CA ASP A 55 27.23 -14.05 2.68
C ASP A 55 26.47 -12.75 2.39
N LEU A 56 27.09 -11.87 1.61
CA LEU A 56 26.48 -10.61 1.17
C LEU A 56 25.30 -10.89 0.23
N LEU A 57 25.40 -11.92 -0.61
CA LEU A 57 24.33 -12.31 -1.55
C LEU A 57 23.08 -12.80 -0.81
N ILE A 58 23.25 -13.67 0.19
CA ILE A 58 22.16 -14.16 1.03
C ILE A 58 21.50 -13.00 1.78
N GLY A 59 22.30 -12.12 2.38
CA GLY A 59 21.80 -10.98 3.16
C GLY A 59 20.98 -10.03 2.29
N THR A 60 21.51 -9.64 1.13
CA THR A 60 20.80 -8.74 0.20
C THR A 60 19.56 -9.40 -0.39
N THR A 61 19.57 -10.71 -0.62
CA THR A 61 18.43 -11.44 -1.19
C THR A 61 17.28 -11.56 -0.20
N ILE A 62 17.56 -11.84 1.09
CA ILE A 62 16.54 -11.90 2.13
C ILE A 62 15.92 -10.52 2.36
N LEU A 63 16.75 -9.48 2.42
CA LEU A 63 16.27 -8.10 2.49
C LEU A 63 15.43 -7.73 1.25
N ALA A 64 15.89 -8.09 0.05
CA ALA A 64 15.14 -7.86 -1.20
C ALA A 64 13.80 -8.56 -1.22
N PHE A 65 13.73 -9.79 -0.69
CA PHE A 65 12.50 -10.56 -0.61
C PHE A 65 11.52 -9.99 0.43
N LEU A 66 12.02 -9.59 1.61
CA LEU A 66 11.19 -9.02 2.68
C LEU A 66 10.63 -7.64 2.32
N PHE A 67 11.43 -6.83 1.63
CA PHE A 67 11.04 -5.51 1.13
C PHE A 67 10.43 -5.53 -0.27
N SER A 68 10.25 -6.72 -0.85
CA SER A 68 9.60 -6.85 -2.13
C SER A 68 8.15 -6.33 -2.01
N PRO A 69 7.68 -5.51 -2.96
CA PRO A 69 6.34 -4.89 -2.93
C PRO A 69 5.17 -5.90 -3.03
N PHE A 70 5.43 -7.19 -2.88
CA PHE A 70 4.48 -8.27 -3.16
C PHE A 70 3.56 -8.63 -1.99
N GLY A 71 3.91 -8.36 -0.73
CA GLY A 71 3.08 -8.73 0.43
C GLY A 71 2.26 -7.57 1.00
N ILE A 72 2.95 -6.58 1.55
CA ILE A 72 2.33 -5.55 2.40
C ILE A 72 1.57 -4.51 1.58
N GLU A 73 2.10 -4.07 0.43
CA GLU A 73 1.41 -3.10 -0.43
C GLU A 73 0.13 -3.69 -1.03
N LYS A 74 0.18 -4.93 -1.51
CA LYS A 74 -0.99 -5.63 -2.08
C LYS A 74 -2.10 -5.79 -1.04
N PHE A 75 -1.73 -6.15 0.19
CA PHE A 75 -2.67 -6.26 1.30
C PHE A 75 -3.27 -4.91 1.68
N ALA A 76 -2.46 -3.85 1.72
CA ALA A 76 -2.94 -2.50 2.02
C ALA A 76 -3.88 -1.95 0.94
N VAL A 77 -3.58 -2.21 -0.34
CA VAL A 77 -4.47 -1.87 -1.47
C VAL A 77 -5.78 -2.65 -1.41
N TRP A 78 -5.75 -3.91 -1.00
CA TRP A 78 -6.96 -4.72 -0.83
C TRP A 78 -7.86 -4.18 0.29
N ILE A 79 -7.29 -3.84 1.46
CA ILE A 79 -8.03 -3.20 2.57
C ILE A 79 -8.65 -1.88 2.12
N LEU A 80 -7.88 -1.04 1.42
CA LEU A 80 -8.35 0.21 0.84
C LEU A 80 -9.52 -0.01 -0.13
N GLY A 81 -9.44 -1.05 -0.97
CA GLY A 81 -10.51 -1.47 -1.86
C GLY A 81 -11.78 -1.84 -1.10
N CYS A 82 -11.67 -2.69 -0.07
CA CYS A 82 -12.79 -3.04 0.81
C CYS A 82 -13.43 -1.80 1.45
N MET A 83 -12.62 -0.89 2.04
CA MET A 83 -13.13 0.33 2.67
C MET A 83 -13.84 1.25 1.66
N SER A 84 -13.29 1.37 0.44
CA SER A 84 -13.93 2.16 -0.62
C SER A 84 -15.28 1.59 -1.05
N HIS A 85 -15.39 0.27 -1.16
CA HIS A 85 -16.64 -0.42 -1.51
C HIS A 85 -17.72 -0.24 -0.44
N PHE A 86 -17.35 -0.31 0.85
CA PHE A 86 -18.27 -0.01 1.94
C PHE A 86 -18.72 1.45 1.93
N ASN A 87 -17.81 2.39 1.68
CA ASN A 87 -18.17 3.82 1.60
C ASN A 87 -19.16 4.10 0.46
N GLU A 88 -18.97 3.46 -0.69
CA GLU A 88 -19.88 3.56 -1.84
C GLU A 88 -21.25 2.94 -1.53
N SER A 89 -21.27 1.79 -0.85
CA SER A 89 -22.50 1.12 -0.43
C SER A 89 -23.32 1.97 0.52
N ILE A 90 -22.68 2.65 1.48
CA ILE A 90 -23.35 3.59 2.40
C ILE A 90 -23.88 4.80 1.64
N LYS A 91 -23.11 5.35 0.68
CA LYS A 91 -23.54 6.50 -0.12
C LYS A 91 -24.78 6.23 -0.98
N ASN A 92 -25.01 4.96 -1.34
CA ASN A 92 -26.11 4.52 -2.18
C ASN A 92 -27.39 4.12 -1.40
N LEU A 93 -27.38 4.16 -0.06
CA LEU A 93 -28.55 3.92 0.83
C LEU A 93 -29.47 5.16 0.98
#